data_AF-A0A848UG17-F1
#
_entry.id   AF-A0A848UG17-F1
#
_cell.length_a   1.000
_cell.length_b   1.000
_cell.length_c   1.000
_cell.angle_alpha   90.00
_cell.angle_beta   90.00
_cell.angle_gamma   90.00
#
_symmetry.space_group_name_H-M   'P 1'
#
loop_
_entity.id
_entity.type
_entity.pdbx_description
1 polymer ?
#
loop_
_entity_poly.entity_id
_entity_poly.type
_entity_poly.pdbx_seq_one_letter_code
_entity_poly.pdbx_strand_id
1 'polypeptide(L)'
;MGFDGVIGWPDEELETIQTGGGSFYQPECADDPIVSGATAAGVEMFYRGVADDEPDYDDGLPVVFTWPVLTSTVHPQDFLFTLNTGEQVVPNAAGMMPNYELNERNTVVLFGDFGNRLDGGEAVYPVSLEIIDDGTPLRFLGPDGEQSGVGLTWTGGGSPYETGPALVGAKLNHVGDEAVGEGGAGPLDRVLLPNDEFALYGGGDFRIRLLTSGGYTPTGITSLTPDAYENHFRIHATADDGSTILLTEVGVDYEVAGGTLRVLGLAELGQAESGRVTYNDCYTEDADNQVDIILVGDEAAARSITFVEVPAEGDYLPLYNPGGPGPEPFPDVRYTAPGPPDLEPVINALDDPMRVSNIP
;
A
#
# COMPACT_ATOMS: atom_id res chain seq x y z
N MET A 1 -0.88 -12.27 2.80
CA MET A 1 -1.47 -11.92 4.10
C MET A 1 -0.70 -10.74 4.64
N GLY A 2 -1.39 -9.70 5.10
CA GLY A 2 -0.75 -8.54 5.72
C GLY A 2 -0.41 -8.83 7.17
N PHE A 3 -1.40 -9.29 7.96
CA PHE A 3 -1.31 -9.48 9.41
C PHE A 3 -2.52 -10.27 9.94
N ASP A 4 -2.40 -10.80 11.15
CA ASP A 4 -3.41 -11.62 11.83
C ASP A 4 -4.03 -10.97 13.08
N GLY A 5 -5.33 -11.20 13.32
CA GLY A 5 -6.00 -10.95 14.60
C GLY A 5 -6.17 -9.49 15.06
N VAL A 6 -6.09 -8.52 14.15
CA VAL A 6 -6.22 -7.08 14.48
C VAL A 6 -7.40 -6.37 13.78
N ILE A 7 -8.31 -7.13 13.16
CA ILE A 7 -9.52 -6.59 12.52
C ILE A 7 -10.76 -7.15 13.21
N GLY A 8 -11.74 -6.30 13.50
CA GLY A 8 -12.99 -6.75 14.12
C GLY A 8 -13.04 -6.57 15.64
N TRP A 9 -12.12 -5.79 16.22
CA TRP A 9 -12.18 -5.50 17.66
C TRP A 9 -13.50 -4.85 18.07
N PRO A 10 -14.06 -5.19 19.25
CA PRO A 10 -15.28 -4.57 19.75
C PRO A 10 -15.09 -3.09 20.08
N ASP A 11 -13.87 -2.71 20.45
CA ASP A 11 -13.44 -1.37 20.85
C ASP A 11 -11.93 -1.20 20.64
N GLU A 12 -11.45 0.03 20.86
CA GLU A 12 -10.02 0.38 20.81
C GLU A 12 -9.40 0.43 22.22
N GLU A 13 -9.93 -0.35 23.17
CA GLU A 13 -9.30 -0.44 24.49
C GLU A 13 -7.93 -1.12 24.37
N LEU A 14 -6.92 -0.55 25.04
CA LEU A 14 -5.53 -1.00 24.94
C LEU A 14 -5.33 -2.48 25.32
N GLU A 15 -6.15 -3.01 26.23
CA GLU A 15 -6.14 -4.43 26.60
C GLU A 15 -6.65 -5.32 25.47
N THR A 16 -7.72 -4.90 24.78
CA THR A 16 -8.27 -5.57 23.59
C THR A 16 -7.20 -5.64 22.49
N ILE A 17 -6.59 -4.49 22.17
CA ILE A 17 -5.54 -4.37 21.17
C ILE A 17 -4.38 -5.30 21.50
N GLN A 18 -3.85 -5.23 22.71
CA GLN A 18 -2.69 -6.03 23.11
C GLN A 18 -3.01 -7.54 23.12
N THR A 19 -4.22 -7.94 23.53
CA THR A 19 -4.65 -9.34 23.56
C THR A 19 -4.82 -9.92 22.16
N GLY A 20 -5.35 -9.14 21.22
CA GLY A 20 -5.33 -9.45 19.78
C GLY A 20 -3.93 -9.32 19.16
N GLY A 21 -2.91 -9.01 19.97
CA GLY A 21 -1.51 -8.88 19.55
C GLY A 21 -1.22 -7.64 18.69
N GLY A 22 -2.12 -6.66 18.66
CA GLY A 22 -1.85 -5.35 18.08
C GLY A 22 -0.77 -4.57 18.86
N SER A 23 -0.13 -3.63 18.16
CA SER A 23 0.62 -2.51 18.73
C SER A 23 -0.25 -1.26 18.86
N PHE A 24 0.16 -0.36 19.76
CA PHE A 24 -0.33 1.00 19.83
C PHE A 24 0.81 1.96 20.23
N TYR A 25 0.66 3.25 19.89
CA TYR A 25 1.63 4.28 20.22
C TYR A 25 0.94 5.61 20.50
N GLN A 26 1.30 6.27 21.61
CA GLN A 26 0.79 7.60 21.96
C GLN A 26 1.87 8.65 21.69
N PRO A 27 1.90 9.28 20.51
CA PRO A 27 2.82 10.38 20.27
C PRO A 27 2.47 11.58 21.15
N GLU A 28 3.48 12.37 21.52
CA GLU A 28 3.29 13.56 22.38
C GLU A 28 2.34 14.61 21.76
N CYS A 29 2.16 14.57 20.44
CA CYS A 29 1.34 15.51 19.68
C CYS A 29 -0.12 15.05 19.49
N ALA A 30 -0.51 13.86 19.95
CA ALA A 30 -1.88 13.33 19.82
C ALA A 30 -2.58 13.22 21.18
N ASP A 31 -3.91 13.36 21.16
CA ASP A 31 -4.77 13.15 22.33
C ASP A 31 -5.13 11.66 22.53
N ASP A 32 -5.21 10.90 21.43
CA ASP A 32 -5.56 9.48 21.38
C ASP A 32 -4.41 8.65 20.79
N PRO A 33 -4.28 7.37 21.14
CA PRO A 33 -3.22 6.52 20.64
C PRO A 33 -3.47 6.12 19.19
N ILE A 34 -2.39 5.95 18.44
CA ILE A 34 -2.40 5.30 17.12
C ILE A 34 -2.40 3.79 17.36
N VAL A 35 -3.26 3.05 16.66
CA VAL A 35 -3.49 1.61 16.88
C VAL A 35 -3.33 0.83 15.57
N SER A 36 -3.00 -0.46 15.68
CA SER A 36 -2.63 -1.34 14.55
C SER A 36 -3.78 -2.09 13.87
N GLY A 37 -5.00 -1.57 13.91
CA GLY A 37 -6.16 -2.36 13.49
C GLY A 37 -7.43 -1.56 13.28
N ALA A 38 -8.55 -2.27 13.13
CA ALA A 38 -9.86 -1.69 12.93
C ALA A 38 -10.92 -2.39 13.78
N THR A 39 -11.88 -1.61 14.29
CA THR A 39 -13.03 -2.17 15.01
C THR A 39 -14.03 -2.83 14.07
N ALA A 40 -14.84 -3.76 14.58
CA ALA A 40 -15.93 -4.39 13.83
C ALA A 40 -16.90 -3.34 13.25
N ALA A 41 -17.21 -2.29 14.02
CA ALA A 41 -18.05 -1.18 13.56
C ALA A 41 -17.42 -0.41 12.38
N GLY A 42 -16.09 -0.25 12.37
CA GLY A 42 -15.36 0.33 11.25
C GLY A 42 -15.44 -0.54 9.99
N VAL A 43 -15.27 -1.86 10.15
CA VAL A 43 -15.38 -2.80 9.03
C VAL A 43 -16.80 -2.77 8.44
N GLU A 44 -17.84 -2.89 9.26
CA GLU A 44 -19.24 -2.88 8.80
C GLU A 44 -19.64 -1.57 8.09
N MET A 45 -18.96 -0.46 8.42
CA MET A 45 -19.23 0.84 7.82
C MET A 45 -18.70 0.95 6.38
N PHE A 46 -17.55 0.32 6.09
CA PHE A 46 -16.79 0.57 4.87
C PHE A 46 -16.65 -0.63 3.93
N TYR A 47 -16.89 -1.84 4.46
CA TYR A 47 -16.67 -3.08 3.74
C TYR A 47 -17.98 -3.82 3.53
N ARG A 48 -17.99 -4.66 2.51
CA ARG A 48 -19.08 -5.60 2.29
C ARG A 48 -18.76 -6.90 3.04
N GLY A 49 -19.61 -7.23 4.00
CA GLY A 49 -19.43 -8.39 4.86
C GLY A 49 -19.52 -7.97 6.32
N VAL A 50 -19.12 -8.87 7.22
CA VAL A 50 -19.04 -8.63 8.66
C VAL A 50 -17.74 -9.28 9.11
N ALA A 51 -16.90 -8.56 9.85
CA ALA A 51 -15.68 -9.16 10.42
C ALA A 51 -16.03 -10.15 11.52
N ASP A 52 -15.17 -11.13 11.77
CA ASP A 52 -15.28 -11.90 13.02
C ASP A 52 -15.01 -10.96 14.22
N ASP A 53 -15.94 -10.96 15.17
CA ASP A 53 -15.88 -10.19 16.42
C ASP A 53 -15.66 -11.09 17.65
N GLU A 54 -15.39 -12.38 17.44
CA GLU A 54 -14.93 -13.32 18.46
C GLU A 54 -13.41 -13.21 18.68
N PRO A 55 -12.85 -13.71 19.81
CA PRO A 55 -11.49 -13.39 20.26
C PRO A 55 -10.31 -13.78 19.36
N ASP A 56 -10.56 -14.43 18.22
CA ASP A 56 -9.54 -14.73 17.20
C ASP A 56 -9.36 -13.56 16.22
N TYR A 57 -10.41 -12.74 16.01
CA TYR A 57 -10.46 -11.57 15.11
C TYR A 57 -10.04 -11.86 13.66
N ASP A 58 -10.44 -11.01 12.72
CA ASP A 58 -10.07 -11.19 11.32
C ASP A 58 -8.61 -10.77 11.05
N ASP A 59 -8.04 -11.42 10.02
CA ASP A 59 -6.77 -11.05 9.43
C ASP A 59 -6.96 -10.01 8.32
N GLY A 60 -5.95 -9.16 8.09
CA GLY A 60 -5.93 -8.21 6.98
C GLY A 60 -5.16 -8.73 5.77
N LEU A 61 -5.75 -8.69 4.58
CA LEU A 61 -5.08 -9.09 3.34
C LEU A 61 -5.49 -8.20 2.15
N PRO A 62 -4.58 -7.34 1.66
CA PRO A 62 -4.76 -6.62 0.42
C PRO A 62 -4.43 -7.51 -0.80
N VAL A 63 -5.24 -7.39 -1.86
CA VAL A 63 -5.05 -8.03 -3.16
C VAL A 63 -4.90 -6.95 -4.22
N VAL A 64 -3.73 -6.90 -4.85
CA VAL A 64 -3.37 -5.89 -5.85
C VAL A 64 -3.56 -6.43 -7.25
N PHE A 65 -4.21 -5.64 -8.10
CA PHE A 65 -4.49 -5.92 -9.49
C PHE A 65 -3.83 -4.89 -10.42
N THR A 66 -3.64 -5.27 -11.68
CA THR A 66 -3.07 -4.37 -12.69
C THR A 66 -4.06 -3.34 -13.23
N TRP A 67 -5.36 -3.58 -13.10
CA TRP A 67 -6.43 -2.70 -13.55
C TRP A 67 -7.33 -2.27 -12.39
N PRO A 68 -7.97 -1.09 -12.49
CA PRO A 68 -8.95 -0.65 -11.51
C PRO A 68 -10.11 -1.65 -11.42
N VAL A 69 -10.48 -2.00 -10.21
CA VAL A 69 -11.62 -2.83 -9.85
C VAL A 69 -12.88 -1.97 -9.87
N LEU A 70 -13.96 -2.52 -10.43
CA LEU A 70 -15.29 -1.91 -10.32
C LEU A 70 -15.83 -2.22 -8.91
N THR A 71 -15.67 -1.26 -8.00
CA THR A 71 -16.02 -1.39 -6.56
C THR A 71 -17.39 -2.03 -6.31
N SER A 72 -18.41 -1.70 -7.11
CA SER A 72 -19.76 -2.25 -6.95
C SER A 72 -19.87 -3.76 -7.22
N THR A 73 -18.82 -4.37 -7.77
CA THR A 73 -18.73 -5.80 -8.08
C THR A 73 -17.84 -6.56 -7.11
N VAL A 74 -17.31 -5.91 -6.07
CA VAL A 74 -16.49 -6.58 -5.05
C VAL A 74 -17.40 -7.31 -4.06
N HIS A 75 -17.20 -8.61 -3.94
CA HIS A 75 -17.82 -9.48 -2.96
C HIS A 75 -16.76 -10.37 -2.29
N PRO A 76 -16.89 -10.69 -1.00
CA PRO A 76 -15.97 -11.62 -0.35
C PRO A 76 -15.88 -12.98 -1.08
N GLN A 77 -17.01 -13.46 -1.59
CA GLN A 77 -17.12 -14.74 -2.29
C GLN A 77 -16.41 -14.79 -3.65
N ASP A 78 -15.96 -13.67 -4.19
CA ASP A 78 -15.11 -13.63 -5.40
C ASP A 78 -13.73 -14.26 -5.14
N PHE A 79 -13.25 -14.28 -3.90
CA PHE A 79 -11.87 -14.61 -3.55
C PHE A 79 -11.78 -15.96 -2.84
N LEU A 80 -11.21 -16.96 -3.52
CA LEU A 80 -10.94 -18.27 -2.93
C LEU A 80 -9.44 -18.44 -2.68
N PHE A 81 -9.04 -18.39 -1.42
CA PHE A 81 -7.67 -18.68 -1.03
C PHE A 81 -7.49 -20.17 -0.76
N THR A 82 -6.29 -20.67 -1.05
CA THR A 82 -5.81 -21.95 -0.51
C THR A 82 -4.63 -21.67 0.40
N LEU A 83 -4.71 -22.18 1.63
CA LEU A 83 -3.67 -22.04 2.65
C LEU A 83 -2.58 -23.09 2.46
N ASN A 84 -1.40 -22.87 3.06
CA ASN A 84 -0.30 -23.84 3.04
C ASN A 84 -0.67 -25.20 3.67
N THR A 85 -1.73 -25.24 4.48
CA THR A 85 -2.35 -26.46 5.04
C THR A 85 -3.18 -27.25 4.02
N GLY A 86 -3.51 -26.65 2.88
CA GLY A 86 -4.43 -27.18 1.87
C GLY A 86 -5.90 -26.83 2.11
N GLU A 87 -6.21 -26.12 3.20
CA GLU A 87 -7.54 -25.59 3.47
C GLU A 87 -7.90 -24.48 2.48
N GLN A 88 -9.19 -24.38 2.14
CA GLN A 88 -9.71 -23.33 1.29
C GLN A 88 -10.57 -22.39 2.13
N VAL A 89 -10.29 -21.10 2.04
CA VAL A 89 -10.96 -20.06 2.82
C VAL A 89 -11.49 -18.96 1.91
N VAL A 90 -12.60 -18.38 2.31
CA VAL A 90 -13.25 -17.23 1.68
C VAL A 90 -13.28 -16.11 2.72
N PRO A 91 -12.94 -14.86 2.36
CA PRO A 91 -13.00 -13.74 3.28
C PRO A 91 -14.39 -13.55 3.91
N ASN A 92 -14.41 -13.00 5.12
CA ASN A 92 -15.58 -12.55 5.85
C ASN A 92 -16.07 -11.18 5.34
N ALA A 93 -15.14 -10.28 4.98
CA ALA A 93 -15.43 -8.98 4.40
C ALA A 93 -14.46 -8.58 3.28
N ALA A 94 -14.92 -7.71 2.38
CA ALA A 94 -14.15 -7.20 1.24
C ALA A 94 -14.55 -5.76 0.91
N GLY A 95 -13.58 -4.92 0.55
CA GLY A 95 -13.82 -3.51 0.31
C GLY A 95 -12.65 -2.81 -0.38
N MET A 96 -12.85 -1.52 -0.64
CA MET A 96 -11.86 -0.69 -1.33
C MET A 96 -11.23 0.36 -0.41
N MET A 97 -11.66 0.52 0.84
CA MET A 97 -10.95 1.41 1.76
C MET A 97 -9.60 0.77 2.10
N PRO A 98 -8.50 1.55 2.20
CA PRO A 98 -8.41 2.98 1.93
C PRO A 98 -8.37 3.37 0.45
N ASN A 99 -8.07 2.46 -0.48
CA ASN A 99 -7.93 2.66 -1.94
C ASN A 99 -9.23 3.07 -2.70
N TYR A 100 -9.91 4.14 -2.24
CA TYR A 100 -11.23 4.54 -2.73
C TYR A 100 -11.19 5.54 -3.91
N GLU A 101 -10.08 6.26 -4.07
CA GLU A 101 -9.88 7.25 -5.14
C GLU A 101 -9.95 6.59 -6.52
N LEU A 102 -10.44 7.29 -7.54
CA LEU A 102 -10.87 6.65 -8.79
C LEU A 102 -9.70 6.08 -9.61
N ASN A 103 -8.53 6.69 -9.45
CA ASN A 103 -7.24 6.32 -10.02
C ASN A 103 -6.50 5.22 -9.22
N GLU A 104 -6.99 4.88 -8.02
CA GLU A 104 -6.29 4.01 -7.06
C GLU A 104 -6.95 2.66 -6.82
N ARG A 105 -8.06 2.36 -7.52
CA ARG A 105 -8.89 1.16 -7.29
C ARG A 105 -8.26 -0.16 -7.72
N ASN A 106 -6.95 -0.25 -7.71
CA ASN A 106 -6.19 -1.43 -8.05
C ASN A 106 -6.07 -2.42 -6.88
N THR A 107 -6.39 -2.01 -5.66
CA THR A 107 -6.23 -2.84 -4.47
C THR A 107 -7.58 -3.07 -3.78
N VAL A 108 -7.93 -4.33 -3.57
CA VAL A 108 -9.07 -4.75 -2.73
C VAL A 108 -8.52 -5.19 -1.39
N VAL A 109 -9.08 -4.69 -0.29
CA VAL A 109 -8.72 -5.11 1.06
C VAL A 109 -9.75 -6.13 1.55
N LEU A 110 -9.25 -7.28 2.02
CA LEU A 110 -10.03 -8.42 2.48
C LEU A 110 -9.78 -8.67 3.96
N PHE A 111 -10.83 -9.11 4.65
CA PHE A 111 -10.78 -9.52 6.05
C PHE A 111 -11.35 -10.93 6.22
N GLY A 112 -10.68 -11.78 7.00
CA GLY A 112 -11.10 -13.16 7.27
C GLY A 112 -9.95 -14.01 7.82
N ASP A 113 -10.14 -15.34 7.84
CA ASP A 113 -9.15 -16.29 8.39
C ASP A 113 -8.11 -16.69 7.34
N PHE A 114 -7.01 -15.93 7.22
CA PHE A 114 -5.95 -16.16 6.24
C PHE A 114 -4.71 -16.83 6.81
N GLY A 115 -4.46 -16.77 8.12
CA GLY A 115 -3.23 -17.28 8.68
C GLY A 115 -3.15 -17.27 10.20
N ASN A 116 -1.91 -17.24 10.72
CA ASN A 116 -1.64 -17.08 12.14
C ASN A 116 -0.23 -16.49 12.37
N ARG A 117 0.06 -16.19 13.63
CA ARG A 117 1.39 -15.70 14.08
C ARG A 117 2.37 -16.79 14.48
N LEU A 118 2.09 -18.06 14.20
CA LEU A 118 2.98 -19.15 14.57
C LEU A 118 4.15 -19.26 13.57
N ASP A 119 5.25 -19.90 13.97
CA ASP A 119 6.45 -20.05 13.14
C ASP A 119 6.62 -21.49 12.62
N GLY A 120 7.51 -21.64 11.64
CA GLY A 120 7.92 -22.94 11.13
C GLY A 120 6.74 -23.78 10.62
N GLY A 121 6.64 -25.01 11.10
CA GLY A 121 5.62 -25.97 10.63
C GLY A 121 4.21 -25.71 11.15
N GLU A 122 4.03 -24.76 12.08
CA GLU A 122 2.74 -24.38 12.66
C GLU A 122 2.18 -23.09 12.03
N ALA A 123 3.02 -22.36 11.27
CA ALA A 123 2.61 -21.17 10.54
C ALA A 123 1.54 -21.49 9.50
N VAL A 124 0.46 -20.71 9.48
CA VAL A 124 -0.59 -20.79 8.45
C VAL A 124 -0.57 -19.49 7.64
N TYR A 125 -0.64 -19.62 6.31
CA TYR A 125 -0.69 -18.47 5.40
C TYR A 125 -1.21 -18.88 4.00
N PRO A 126 -1.70 -17.93 3.20
CA PRO A 126 -2.17 -18.20 1.84
C PRO A 126 -1.01 -18.56 0.90
N VAL A 127 -1.21 -19.59 0.08
CA VAL A 127 -0.25 -20.01 -0.96
C VAL A 127 -0.78 -19.85 -2.39
N SER A 128 -2.09 -19.69 -2.53
CA SER A 128 -2.71 -19.33 -3.80
C SER A 128 -4.04 -18.62 -3.61
N LEU A 129 -4.43 -17.87 -4.64
CA LEU A 129 -5.72 -17.22 -4.78
C LEU A 129 -6.30 -17.56 -6.15
N GLU A 130 -7.58 -17.83 -6.21
CA GLU A 130 -8.38 -17.87 -7.43
C GLU A 130 -9.55 -16.88 -7.31
N ILE A 131 -9.75 -16.07 -8.35
CA ILE A 131 -10.97 -15.28 -8.50
C ILE A 131 -12.03 -16.18 -9.14
N ILE A 132 -13.07 -16.52 -8.39
CA ILE A 132 -14.06 -17.54 -8.80
C ILE A 132 -15.35 -16.93 -9.34
N ASP A 133 -16.12 -17.73 -10.09
CA ASP A 133 -17.50 -17.38 -10.45
C ASP A 133 -18.46 -17.89 -9.37
N ASP A 134 -18.97 -16.97 -8.56
CA ASP A 134 -19.97 -17.21 -7.51
C ASP A 134 -21.39 -16.78 -7.95
N GLY A 135 -21.56 -16.33 -9.20
CA GLY A 135 -22.77 -15.71 -9.74
C GLY A 135 -22.81 -14.18 -9.65
N THR A 136 -21.81 -13.54 -9.03
CA THR A 136 -21.62 -12.09 -8.92
C THR A 136 -20.18 -11.69 -9.23
N PRO A 137 -19.69 -11.95 -10.47
CA PRO A 137 -18.27 -11.93 -10.77
C PRO A 137 -17.62 -10.57 -10.53
N LEU A 138 -16.45 -10.57 -9.90
CA LEU A 138 -15.54 -9.43 -9.86
C LEU A 138 -15.23 -8.90 -11.27
N ARG A 139 -15.31 -7.57 -11.43
CA ARG A 139 -15.07 -6.90 -12.72
C ARG A 139 -14.03 -5.79 -12.60
N PHE A 140 -13.35 -5.55 -13.71
CA PHE A 140 -12.29 -4.56 -13.86
C PHE A 140 -12.64 -3.60 -14.97
N LEU A 141 -12.13 -2.37 -14.87
CA LEU A 141 -12.10 -1.45 -15.99
C LEU A 141 -10.77 -1.64 -16.74
N GLY A 142 -10.81 -2.36 -17.86
CA GLY A 142 -9.66 -2.55 -18.74
C GLY A 142 -9.61 -1.50 -19.86
N PRO A 143 -8.53 -1.51 -20.68
CA PRO A 143 -8.36 -0.55 -21.78
C PRO A 143 -9.46 -0.63 -22.84
N ASP A 144 -10.07 -1.81 -23.02
CA ASP A 144 -11.17 -2.04 -23.96
C ASP A 144 -12.56 -2.03 -23.29
N GLY A 145 -12.65 -1.51 -22.07
CA GLY A 145 -13.86 -1.48 -21.25
C GLY A 145 -13.90 -2.58 -20.18
N GLU A 146 -15.09 -2.87 -19.68
CA GLU A 146 -15.26 -3.77 -18.53
C GLU A 146 -14.85 -5.22 -18.83
N GLN A 147 -14.01 -5.81 -18.00
CA GLN A 147 -13.51 -7.18 -18.10
C GLN A 147 -13.89 -7.99 -16.84
N SER A 148 -14.00 -9.31 -16.96
CA SER A 148 -14.24 -10.20 -15.81
C SER A 148 -12.92 -10.65 -15.20
N GLY A 149 -12.88 -10.76 -13.87
CA GLY A 149 -11.78 -11.34 -13.11
C GLY A 149 -11.76 -12.85 -13.03
N VAL A 150 -12.86 -13.51 -13.38
CA VAL A 150 -13.02 -14.94 -13.14
C VAL A 150 -11.89 -15.72 -13.81
N GLY A 151 -11.25 -16.60 -13.03
CA GLY A 151 -10.12 -17.42 -13.45
C GLY A 151 -8.76 -16.73 -13.36
N LEU A 152 -8.69 -15.48 -12.87
CA LEU A 152 -7.41 -14.92 -12.43
C LEU A 152 -6.89 -15.72 -11.24
N THR A 153 -5.61 -16.06 -11.29
CA THR A 153 -4.94 -16.84 -10.25
C THR A 153 -3.65 -16.20 -9.83
N TRP A 154 -3.33 -16.34 -8.55
CA TRP A 154 -2.02 -16.03 -8.00
C TRP A 154 -1.49 -17.23 -7.23
N THR A 155 -0.17 -17.43 -7.28
CA THR A 155 0.54 -18.46 -6.51
C THR A 155 1.79 -17.85 -5.94
N GLY A 156 2.10 -18.14 -4.69
CA GLY A 156 3.26 -17.58 -3.99
C GLY A 156 2.93 -17.38 -2.53
N GLY A 157 3.55 -16.39 -1.90
CA GLY A 157 3.26 -16.02 -0.52
C GLY A 157 4.21 -16.63 0.49
N GLY A 158 3.92 -16.27 1.73
CA GLY A 158 4.70 -16.58 2.92
C GLY A 158 4.00 -15.97 4.12
N SER A 159 4.49 -16.31 5.31
CA SER A 159 4.00 -15.68 6.52
C SER A 159 4.48 -14.22 6.58
N PRO A 160 3.59 -13.23 6.82
CA PRO A 160 4.02 -11.84 7.02
C PRO A 160 4.87 -11.67 8.28
N TYR A 161 4.92 -12.69 9.15
CA TYR A 161 5.75 -12.75 10.33
C TYR A 161 7.16 -13.32 10.07
N GLU A 162 7.46 -13.70 8.83
CA GLU A 162 8.78 -14.15 8.37
C GLU A 162 9.40 -13.16 7.37
N THR A 163 8.59 -12.56 6.51
CA THR A 163 9.02 -11.54 5.53
C THR A 163 7.92 -10.50 5.40
N GLY A 164 8.27 -9.24 5.59
CA GLY A 164 7.33 -8.12 5.53
C GLY A 164 6.89 -7.77 4.11
N PRO A 165 6.36 -6.56 3.93
CA PRO A 165 5.82 -6.16 2.63
C PRO A 165 6.93 -5.92 1.60
N ALA A 166 6.57 -6.03 0.33
CA ALA A 166 7.43 -5.81 -0.82
C ALA A 166 6.69 -4.97 -1.89
N LEU A 167 7.43 -4.42 -2.83
CA LEU A 167 6.88 -3.85 -4.05
C LEU A 167 6.37 -4.99 -4.94
N VAL A 168 5.24 -4.75 -5.60
CA VAL A 168 4.63 -5.71 -6.55
C VAL A 168 4.40 -5.08 -7.93
N GLY A 169 4.81 -3.82 -8.08
CA GLY A 169 4.80 -3.10 -9.34
C GLY A 169 5.35 -1.68 -9.18
N ALA A 170 6.09 -1.21 -10.18
CA ALA A 170 6.45 0.20 -10.32
C ALA A 170 6.18 0.66 -11.75
N LYS A 171 5.49 1.80 -11.91
CA LYS A 171 5.11 2.31 -13.23
C LYS A 171 5.45 3.79 -13.39
N LEU A 172 6.26 4.11 -14.40
CA LEU A 172 6.63 5.47 -14.76
C LEU A 172 5.60 6.07 -15.72
N ASN A 173 4.96 7.15 -15.32
CA ASN A 173 4.01 7.90 -16.12
C ASN A 173 4.36 9.40 -16.17
N HIS A 174 3.80 10.11 -17.14
CA HIS A 174 3.69 11.56 -17.04
C HIS A 174 2.74 11.94 -15.89
N VAL A 175 3.07 13.03 -15.19
CA VAL A 175 2.16 13.65 -14.23
C VAL A 175 0.94 14.22 -14.98
N GLY A 176 1.18 15.00 -16.03
CA GLY A 176 0.14 15.68 -16.81
C GLY A 176 -0.10 17.11 -16.33
N ASP A 177 -1.26 17.68 -16.65
CA ASP A 177 -1.61 19.07 -16.31
C ASP A 177 -2.56 19.18 -15.11
N GLU A 178 -3.15 18.06 -14.67
CA GLU A 178 -4.09 17.99 -13.54
C GLU A 178 -4.09 16.60 -12.87
N ALA A 179 -4.58 16.55 -11.63
CA ALA A 179 -4.68 15.36 -10.81
C ALA A 179 -5.91 14.51 -11.20
N VAL A 180 -5.83 13.81 -12.33
CA VAL A 180 -6.96 13.11 -12.96
C VAL A 180 -7.41 11.89 -12.13
N GLY A 181 -8.48 12.02 -11.35
CA GLY A 181 -9.08 10.91 -10.63
C GLY A 181 -8.74 10.85 -9.16
N GLU A 182 -7.90 11.80 -8.72
CA GLU A 182 -7.75 12.16 -7.31
C GLU A 182 -9.04 12.81 -6.80
N GLY A 183 -9.25 12.69 -5.50
CA GLY A 183 -10.47 13.05 -4.82
C GLY A 183 -11.36 11.84 -4.51
N GLY A 184 -12.03 11.94 -3.37
CA GLY A 184 -12.92 10.93 -2.85
C GLY A 184 -14.41 11.24 -2.95
N ALA A 185 -15.16 10.44 -2.19
CA ALA A 185 -16.59 10.62 -1.99
C ALA A 185 -16.89 10.67 -0.48
N GLY A 186 -16.88 11.86 0.13
CA GLY A 186 -17.44 12.04 1.47
C GLY A 186 -16.74 13.10 2.34
N PRO A 187 -16.92 13.03 3.67
CA PRO A 187 -16.25 13.92 4.62
C PRO A 187 -14.75 13.61 4.83
N LEU A 188 -14.24 12.44 4.40
CA LEU A 188 -12.85 12.01 4.53
C LEU A 188 -11.88 12.89 3.72
N ASP A 189 -12.30 13.34 2.53
CA ASP A 189 -11.57 14.26 1.65
C ASP A 189 -11.14 15.56 2.35
N ARG A 190 -11.81 15.95 3.44
CA ARG A 190 -11.53 17.22 4.13
C ARG A 190 -10.32 17.16 5.05
N VAL A 191 -9.84 15.97 5.39
CA VAL A 191 -8.79 15.77 6.39
C VAL A 191 -7.49 15.31 5.75
N LEU A 192 -7.56 14.40 4.78
CA LEU A 192 -6.38 13.73 4.21
C LEU A 192 -6.02 14.25 2.81
N LEU A 193 -7.01 14.78 2.08
CA LEU A 193 -6.83 15.32 0.73
C LEU A 193 -6.73 16.86 0.74
N PRO A 194 -6.16 17.48 -0.32
CA PRO A 194 -5.43 16.83 -1.40
C PRO A 194 -4.01 16.40 -0.96
N ASN A 195 -3.60 15.25 -1.47
CA ASN A 195 -2.38 14.46 -1.21
C ASN A 195 -1.58 14.18 -2.50
N ASP A 196 -2.03 14.75 -3.64
CA ASP A 196 -1.48 14.54 -4.97
C ASP A 196 -0.25 15.41 -5.28
N GLU A 197 0.42 15.12 -6.39
CA GLU A 197 1.64 15.81 -6.81
C GLU A 197 1.48 17.33 -7.01
N PHE A 198 0.29 17.81 -7.40
CA PHE A 198 0.01 19.24 -7.56
C PHE A 198 -0.16 19.92 -6.21
N ALA A 199 -0.80 19.25 -5.25
CA ALA A 199 -0.96 19.78 -3.90
C ALA A 199 0.36 19.88 -3.14
N LEU A 200 1.22 18.87 -3.23
CA LEU A 200 2.49 18.85 -2.51
C LEU A 200 3.59 19.67 -3.18
N TYR A 201 3.69 19.60 -4.51
CA TYR A 201 4.86 20.09 -5.24
C TYR A 201 4.54 21.13 -6.32
N GLY A 202 3.26 21.44 -6.54
CA GLY A 202 2.81 22.26 -7.67
C GLY A 202 2.87 21.54 -9.02
N GLY A 203 3.03 20.21 -9.00
CA GLY A 203 3.09 19.31 -10.14
C GLY A 203 4.39 18.53 -10.19
N GLY A 204 4.72 18.02 -11.37
CA GLY A 204 5.95 17.31 -11.70
C GLY A 204 5.97 17.01 -13.19
N ASP A 205 7.08 16.51 -13.71
CA ASP A 205 7.15 16.05 -15.10
C ASP A 205 6.74 14.57 -15.19
N PHE A 206 7.14 13.78 -14.18
CA PHE A 206 6.94 12.34 -14.13
C PHE A 206 6.57 11.86 -12.73
N ARG A 207 5.84 10.75 -12.67
CA ARG A 207 5.55 10.00 -11.45
C ARG A 207 5.97 8.56 -11.62
N ILE A 208 6.54 7.95 -10.58
CA ILE A 208 6.64 6.49 -10.49
C ILE A 208 5.62 6.05 -9.44
N ARG A 209 4.54 5.43 -9.90
CA ARG A 209 3.55 4.82 -9.02
C ARG A 209 4.02 3.46 -8.55
N LEU A 210 4.16 3.31 -7.25
CA LEU A 210 4.51 2.08 -6.58
C LEU A 210 3.25 1.36 -6.14
N LEU A 211 3.20 0.05 -6.37
CA LEU A 211 2.18 -0.85 -5.85
C LEU A 211 2.84 -1.75 -4.82
N THR A 212 2.20 -1.92 -3.67
CA THR A 212 2.78 -2.62 -2.53
C THR A 212 1.96 -3.86 -2.18
N SER A 213 2.61 -4.93 -1.71
CA SER A 213 1.93 -6.17 -1.29
C SER A 213 1.07 -6.00 -0.02
N GLY A 214 1.11 -4.83 0.60
CA GLY A 214 0.29 -4.39 1.72
C GLY A 214 0.66 -2.98 2.17
N GLY A 215 0.22 -2.55 3.36
CA GLY A 215 0.55 -1.21 3.85
C GLY A 215 2.07 -1.01 3.95
N TYR A 216 2.55 0.19 3.61
CA TYR A 216 3.98 0.51 3.53
C TYR A 216 4.30 1.61 4.54
N THR A 217 4.35 1.23 5.83
CA THR A 217 4.54 2.18 6.93
C THR A 217 5.89 1.98 7.62
N PRO A 218 6.52 3.03 8.19
CA PRO A 218 7.81 2.89 8.87
C PRO A 218 7.83 1.90 10.04
N THR A 219 6.69 1.66 10.71
CA THR A 219 6.63 0.81 11.92
C THR A 219 5.45 -0.15 11.97
N GLY A 220 4.55 -0.12 11.00
CA GLY A 220 3.30 -0.88 11.00
C GLY A 220 2.11 -0.13 11.61
N ILE A 221 2.32 1.06 12.16
CA ILE A 221 1.23 1.93 12.66
C ILE A 221 1.46 3.42 12.43
N THR A 222 2.71 3.87 12.32
CA THR A 222 3.02 5.28 12.02
C THR A 222 2.94 5.54 10.53
N SER A 223 2.40 6.68 10.11
CA SER A 223 2.32 7.07 8.70
C SER A 223 3.69 7.23 8.04
N LEU A 224 3.76 6.96 6.74
CA LEU A 224 4.84 7.38 5.87
C LEU A 224 4.64 8.87 5.52
N THR A 225 5.70 9.67 5.58
CA THR A 225 5.61 11.12 5.31
C THR A 225 6.12 11.46 3.90
N PRO A 226 5.64 12.55 3.28
CA PRO A 226 6.10 12.98 1.95
C PRO A 226 7.60 13.24 1.80
N ASP A 227 8.32 13.48 2.91
CA ASP A 227 9.76 13.68 2.96
C ASP A 227 10.55 12.40 3.28
N ALA A 228 9.89 11.25 3.40
CA ALA A 228 10.52 10.00 3.81
C ALA A 228 11.33 9.28 2.71
N TYR A 229 11.38 9.83 1.48
CA TYR A 229 12.06 9.21 0.33
C TYR A 229 13.48 8.74 0.66
N GLU A 230 14.32 9.62 1.21
CA GLU A 230 15.75 9.34 1.43
C GLU A 230 16.00 8.23 2.46
N ASN A 231 15.02 7.96 3.33
CA ASN A 231 15.11 6.92 4.36
C ASN A 231 14.73 5.54 3.84
N HIS A 232 13.95 5.45 2.76
CA HIS A 232 13.31 4.19 2.36
C HIS A 232 13.56 3.79 0.91
N PHE A 233 13.75 4.76 0.01
CA PHE A 233 13.76 4.52 -1.43
C PHE A 233 15.02 5.06 -2.11
N ARG A 234 15.36 4.44 -3.25
CA ARG A 234 16.25 5.04 -4.24
C ARG A 234 15.89 4.58 -5.64
N ILE A 235 16.15 5.43 -6.64
CA ILE A 235 15.89 5.11 -8.04
C ILE A 235 17.19 4.77 -8.75
N HIS A 236 17.16 3.73 -9.57
CA HIS A 236 18.25 3.35 -10.46
C HIS A 236 17.98 3.90 -11.85
N ALA A 237 18.92 4.68 -12.37
CA ALA A 237 18.91 5.18 -13.73
C ALA A 237 20.23 4.83 -14.44
N THR A 238 20.18 4.72 -15.76
CA THR A 238 21.36 4.42 -16.58
C THR A 238 22.09 5.71 -16.96
N ALA A 239 23.42 5.78 -16.84
CA ALA A 239 24.26 6.86 -17.34
C ALA A 239 24.59 6.70 -18.84
N ASP A 240 25.12 7.75 -19.49
CA ASP A 240 25.53 7.70 -20.91
C ASP A 240 26.57 6.61 -21.22
N ASP A 241 27.40 6.22 -20.25
CA ASP A 241 28.39 5.15 -20.40
C ASP A 241 27.84 3.74 -20.08
N GLY A 242 26.55 3.65 -19.74
CA GLY A 242 25.86 2.42 -19.38
C GLY A 242 26.01 1.99 -17.92
N SER A 243 26.69 2.77 -17.07
CA SER A 243 26.74 2.54 -15.63
C SER A 243 25.43 2.95 -14.93
N THR A 244 25.23 2.52 -13.70
CA THR A 244 24.06 2.88 -12.90
C THR A 244 24.35 4.13 -12.05
N ILE A 245 23.43 5.08 -12.08
CA ILE A 245 23.35 6.22 -11.17
C ILE A 245 22.20 5.96 -10.20
N LEU A 246 22.47 6.13 -8.91
CA LEU A 246 21.47 6.07 -7.86
C LEU A 246 21.00 7.48 -7.52
N LEU A 247 19.71 7.72 -7.67
CA LEU A 247 19.05 8.94 -7.22
C LEU A 247 18.64 8.69 -5.78
N THR A 248 19.43 9.18 -4.81
CA THR A 248 19.27 8.88 -3.38
C THR A 248 18.73 10.05 -2.56
N GLU A 249 18.80 11.27 -3.08
CA GLU A 249 18.48 12.51 -2.38
C GLU A 249 17.40 13.29 -3.13
N VAL A 250 16.50 13.92 -2.37
CA VAL A 250 15.49 14.83 -2.93
C VAL A 250 16.12 16.18 -3.25
N GLY A 251 15.61 16.86 -4.28
CA GLY A 251 16.10 18.20 -4.66
C GLY A 251 17.47 18.23 -5.36
N VAL A 252 18.14 17.10 -5.52
CA VAL A 252 19.43 17.00 -6.25
C VAL A 252 19.19 16.75 -7.74
N ASP A 253 19.93 17.46 -8.59
CA ASP A 253 19.99 17.22 -10.03
C ASP A 253 20.99 16.10 -10.33
N TYR A 254 20.51 14.99 -10.88
CA TYR A 254 21.31 13.85 -11.30
C TYR A 254 21.46 13.83 -12.82
N GLU A 255 22.70 13.83 -13.29
CA GLU A 255 23.02 13.62 -14.71
C GLU A 255 22.93 12.12 -15.03
N VAL A 256 22.00 11.76 -15.91
CA VAL A 256 21.76 10.39 -16.37
C VAL A 256 21.72 10.37 -17.89
N ALA A 257 21.55 9.19 -18.48
CA ALA A 257 21.49 9.08 -19.93
C ALA A 257 20.31 9.89 -20.47
N GLY A 258 20.60 10.83 -21.37
CA GLY A 258 19.58 11.67 -22.02
C GLY A 258 19.23 12.97 -21.31
N GLY A 259 19.82 13.29 -20.16
CA GLY A 259 19.64 14.60 -19.50
C GLY A 259 19.69 14.53 -17.97
N THR A 260 18.92 15.41 -17.33
CA THR A 260 18.90 15.54 -15.87
C THR A 260 17.58 15.02 -15.30
N LEU A 261 17.63 14.38 -14.13
CA LEU A 261 16.48 14.06 -13.28
C LEU A 261 16.66 14.59 -11.87
N ARG A 262 15.57 15.00 -11.23
CA ARG A 262 15.49 15.36 -9.81
C ARG A 262 14.25 14.76 -9.18
N VAL A 263 14.41 14.14 -8.01
CA VAL A 263 13.31 13.68 -7.16
C VAL A 263 12.78 14.85 -6.34
N LEU A 264 11.45 15.01 -6.27
CA LEU A 264 10.79 16.02 -5.44
C LEU A 264 10.38 15.48 -4.07
N GLY A 265 9.93 14.23 -4.00
CA GLY A 265 9.52 13.54 -2.78
C GLY A 265 8.42 12.50 -3.07
N LEU A 266 7.68 12.13 -2.03
CA LEU A 266 6.57 11.17 -2.09
C LEU A 266 5.20 11.87 -2.12
N ALA A 267 4.25 11.34 -2.89
CA ALA A 267 2.84 11.76 -2.94
C ALA A 267 1.92 10.54 -2.80
N GLU A 268 0.59 10.75 -2.82
CA GLU A 268 -0.43 9.73 -2.49
C GLU A 268 -0.25 9.18 -1.07
N LEU A 269 -0.15 10.10 -0.11
CA LEU A 269 -0.03 9.80 1.33
C LEU A 269 -0.96 10.71 2.12
N GLY A 270 -0.76 12.03 2.06
CA GLY A 270 -1.58 12.96 2.81
C GLY A 270 -1.19 14.40 2.53
N GLN A 271 -1.76 15.33 3.30
CA GLN A 271 -1.59 16.77 3.05
C GLN A 271 -0.14 17.22 3.15
N ALA A 272 0.18 18.27 2.38
CA ALA A 272 1.46 18.97 2.44
C ALA A 272 1.73 19.61 3.81
N GLU A 273 3.00 19.65 4.22
CA GLU A 273 3.41 20.34 5.45
C GLU A 273 2.95 21.80 5.45
N SER A 274 2.38 22.24 6.56
CA SER A 274 1.81 23.57 6.71
C SER A 274 1.77 24.01 8.17
N GLY A 275 1.18 25.18 8.46
CA GLY A 275 0.97 25.59 9.85
C GLY A 275 0.00 24.69 10.65
N ARG A 276 -0.64 23.70 10.01
CA ARG A 276 -1.58 22.75 10.63
C ARG A 276 -1.18 21.29 10.48
N VAL A 277 -0.27 21.00 9.55
CA VAL A 277 0.19 19.66 9.21
C VAL A 277 1.69 19.66 9.40
N THR A 278 2.18 18.75 10.24
CA THR A 278 3.61 18.60 10.50
C THR A 278 3.98 17.16 10.16
N TYR A 279 5.11 16.95 9.48
CA TYR A 279 5.63 15.62 9.23
C TYR A 279 6.33 15.11 10.47
N ASN A 280 5.56 14.50 11.37
CA ASN A 280 6.01 13.88 12.60
C ASN A 280 5.13 12.65 12.89
N ASP A 281 5.26 12.07 14.07
CA ASP A 281 4.51 10.86 14.44
C ASP A 281 2.98 11.03 14.46
N CYS A 282 2.47 12.28 14.44
CA CYS A 282 1.03 12.57 14.32
C CYS A 282 0.59 12.89 12.90
N TYR A 283 1.48 12.80 11.93
CA TYR A 283 1.09 12.88 10.53
C TYR A 283 0.08 11.77 10.22
N THR A 284 -0.98 12.12 9.52
CA THR A 284 -2.02 11.16 9.13
C THR A 284 -1.98 11.03 7.61
N GLU A 285 -1.66 9.83 7.14
CA GLU A 285 -1.84 9.44 5.73
C GLU A 285 -3.26 8.90 5.48
N ASP A 286 -3.65 8.79 4.21
CA ASP A 286 -4.83 8.09 3.68
C ASP A 286 -4.77 6.57 3.86
N ALA A 287 -3.56 6.04 4.10
CA ALA A 287 -3.20 4.65 4.34
C ALA A 287 -3.27 3.76 3.09
N ASP A 288 -3.21 4.36 1.90
CA ASP A 288 -3.33 3.66 0.64
C ASP A 288 -2.21 2.65 0.36
N ASN A 289 -2.50 1.67 -0.50
CA ASN A 289 -1.52 0.66 -0.93
C ASN A 289 -0.74 1.12 -2.18
N GLN A 290 -0.58 2.43 -2.29
CA GLN A 290 0.08 3.14 -3.39
C GLN A 290 0.96 4.23 -2.80
N VAL A 291 2.11 4.46 -3.44
CA VAL A 291 2.99 5.59 -3.13
C VAL A 291 3.53 6.11 -4.45
N ASP A 292 3.44 7.41 -4.69
CA ASP A 292 3.99 8.02 -5.91
C ASP A 292 5.33 8.70 -5.59
N ILE A 293 6.39 8.38 -6.35
CA ILE A 293 7.63 9.16 -6.34
C ILE A 293 7.56 10.19 -7.46
N ILE A 294 7.63 11.48 -7.11
CA ILE A 294 7.48 12.58 -8.07
C ILE A 294 8.85 13.07 -8.56
N LEU A 295 8.99 13.24 -9.86
CA LEU A 295 10.22 13.67 -10.52
C LEU A 295 10.01 14.85 -11.46
N VAL A 296 11.07 15.64 -11.64
CA VAL A 296 11.21 16.65 -12.69
C VAL A 296 12.49 16.41 -13.49
N GLY A 297 12.50 16.82 -14.76
CA GLY A 297 13.66 16.67 -15.62
C GLY A 297 13.33 16.40 -17.08
N ASP A 298 14.31 15.84 -17.79
CA ASP A 298 14.18 15.54 -19.22
C ASP A 298 13.47 14.19 -19.45
N GLU A 299 12.59 14.11 -20.45
CA GLU A 299 11.90 12.86 -20.79
C GLU A 299 12.87 11.75 -21.21
N ALA A 300 13.93 12.09 -21.95
CA ALA A 300 14.96 11.12 -22.30
C ALA A 300 15.70 10.59 -21.07
N ALA A 301 15.89 11.43 -20.05
CA ALA A 301 16.45 11.06 -18.76
C ALA A 301 15.50 10.15 -17.97
N ALA A 302 14.20 10.46 -17.93
CA ALA A 302 13.18 9.61 -17.30
C ALA A 302 13.14 8.21 -17.94
N ARG A 303 13.33 8.10 -19.25
CA ARG A 303 13.41 6.81 -19.97
C ARG A 303 14.63 5.95 -19.59
N SER A 304 15.63 6.54 -18.92
CA SER A 304 16.81 5.80 -18.43
C SER A 304 16.58 5.09 -17.09
N ILE A 305 15.46 5.36 -16.42
CA ILE A 305 15.08 4.73 -15.15
C ILE A 305 14.82 3.23 -15.39
N THR A 306 15.40 2.40 -14.53
CA THR A 306 15.33 0.94 -14.63
C THR A 306 14.66 0.29 -13.44
N PHE A 307 14.89 0.78 -12.23
CA PHE A 307 14.37 0.17 -10.99
C PHE A 307 14.05 1.24 -9.94
N VAL A 308 13.12 0.91 -9.06
CA VAL A 308 13.01 1.49 -7.72
C VAL A 308 13.49 0.44 -6.74
N GLU A 309 14.28 0.86 -5.76
CA GLU A 309 14.77 -0.01 -4.71
C GLU A 309 14.28 0.45 -3.34
N VAL A 310 13.86 -0.51 -2.52
CA VAL A 310 13.72 -0.36 -1.07
C VAL A 310 14.90 -1.11 -0.45
N PRO A 311 15.99 -0.42 -0.07
CA PRO A 311 17.20 -1.14 0.35
C PRO A 311 17.01 -1.88 1.68
N ALA A 312 16.20 -1.32 2.60
CA ALA A 312 15.92 -1.90 3.93
C ALA A 312 17.16 -2.31 4.74
N GLU A 313 18.33 -1.72 4.45
CA GLU A 313 19.60 -2.03 5.09
C GLU A 313 20.53 -0.82 5.15
N GLY A 314 21.54 -0.88 6.03
CA GLY A 314 22.52 0.18 6.21
C GLY A 314 21.87 1.44 6.79
N ASP A 315 21.91 2.54 6.04
CA ASP A 315 21.30 3.81 6.42
C ASP A 315 19.80 3.88 6.04
N TYR A 316 19.28 2.89 5.30
CA TYR A 316 17.88 2.81 4.91
C TYR A 316 17.07 1.99 5.93
N LEU A 317 15.87 2.47 6.22
CA LEU A 317 14.93 1.86 7.15
C LEU A 317 13.98 0.91 6.41
N PRO A 318 13.64 -0.26 6.99
CA PRO A 318 12.62 -1.13 6.43
C PRO A 318 11.22 -0.50 6.55
N LEU A 319 10.28 -1.05 5.79
CA LEU A 319 8.86 -0.75 5.88
C LEU A 319 8.10 -1.97 6.38
N TYR A 320 6.91 -1.76 6.95
CA TYR A 320 6.10 -2.78 7.60
C TYR A 320 4.65 -2.70 7.13
N ASN A 321 4.02 -3.87 7.05
CA ASN A 321 2.57 -3.99 6.99
C ASN A 321 1.95 -3.50 8.31
N PRO A 322 0.64 -3.20 8.33
CA PRO A 322 -0.07 -3.08 9.59
C PRO A 322 0.11 -4.35 10.44
N GLY A 323 0.04 -4.23 11.77
CA GLY A 323 0.45 -5.29 12.68
C GLY A 323 1.97 -5.38 12.92
N GLY A 324 2.72 -4.36 12.46
CA GLY A 324 4.14 -4.17 12.79
C GLY A 324 4.38 -3.73 14.24
N PRO A 325 5.65 -3.65 14.64
CA PRO A 325 6.05 -3.45 16.03
C PRO A 325 5.63 -2.10 16.63
N GLY A 326 5.34 -1.11 15.79
CA GLY A 326 5.24 0.28 16.23
C GLY A 326 6.58 0.83 16.75
N PRO A 327 6.61 2.10 17.16
CA PRO A 327 7.80 2.70 17.78
C PRO A 327 8.15 2.07 19.14
N GLU A 328 7.15 1.57 19.87
CA GLU A 328 7.28 1.03 21.22
C GLU A 328 6.67 -0.39 21.32
N PRO A 329 7.36 -1.44 20.84
CA PRO A 329 6.82 -2.79 20.80
C PRO A 329 6.64 -3.40 22.20
N PHE A 330 5.56 -4.17 22.39
CA PHE A 330 5.33 -4.92 23.62
C PHE A 330 6.24 -6.15 23.69
N PRO A 331 6.78 -6.46 24.89
CA PRO A 331 7.41 -7.76 25.13
C PRO A 331 6.44 -8.90 24.82
N ASP A 332 6.98 -9.98 24.25
CA ASP A 332 6.27 -11.24 23.97
C ASP A 332 5.16 -11.18 22.90
N VAL A 333 4.95 -10.04 22.24
CA VAL A 333 4.10 -9.95 21.04
C VAL A 333 4.93 -10.20 19.79
N ARG A 334 4.44 -11.08 18.91
CA ARG A 334 5.01 -11.28 17.58
C ARG A 334 4.32 -10.35 16.59
N TYR A 335 5.10 -9.50 15.95
CA TYR A 335 4.68 -8.54 14.94
C TYR A 335 5.06 -8.99 13.54
N THR A 336 4.43 -8.41 12.52
CA THR A 336 4.85 -8.61 11.13
C THR A 336 6.33 -8.25 10.98
N ALA A 337 7.04 -9.03 10.17
CA ALA A 337 8.45 -8.82 9.90
C ALA A 337 8.67 -7.52 9.10
N PRO A 338 9.86 -6.90 9.18
CA PRO A 338 10.25 -5.85 8.25
C PRO A 338 10.23 -6.37 6.80
N GLY A 339 9.93 -5.48 5.87
CA GLY A 339 10.12 -5.71 4.44
C GLY A 339 11.58 -6.02 4.14
N PRO A 340 11.86 -6.98 3.25
CA PRO A 340 13.23 -7.28 2.84
C PRO A 340 13.79 -6.18 1.91
N PRO A 341 15.10 -6.18 1.64
CA PRO A 341 15.64 -5.46 0.50
C PRO A 341 14.92 -5.88 -0.78
N ASP A 342 14.46 -4.91 -1.55
CA ASP A 342 13.63 -5.14 -2.71
C ASP A 342 14.03 -4.23 -3.88
N LEU A 343 14.02 -4.78 -5.09
CA LEU A 343 14.44 -4.12 -6.32
C LEU A 343 13.40 -4.36 -7.41
N GLU A 344 12.46 -3.43 -7.53
CA GLU A 344 11.32 -3.53 -8.42
C GLU A 344 11.61 -2.91 -9.78
N PRO A 345 11.48 -3.67 -10.89
CA PRO A 345 11.60 -3.12 -12.23
C PRO A 345 10.57 -2.02 -12.50
N VAL A 346 11.01 -0.93 -13.12
CA VAL A 346 10.10 0.15 -13.52
C VAL A 346 9.57 -0.11 -14.93
N ILE A 347 8.26 -0.24 -15.04
CA ILE A 347 7.58 -0.27 -16.34
C ILE A 347 7.53 1.16 -16.88
N ASN A 348 8.17 1.37 -18.03
CA ASN A 348 8.07 2.64 -18.74
C ASN A 348 6.72 2.75 -19.46
N ALA A 349 5.85 3.62 -18.94
CA ALA A 349 4.52 3.88 -19.45
C ALA A 349 4.37 5.37 -19.83
N LEU A 350 5.39 5.96 -20.46
CA LEU A 350 5.34 7.34 -20.96
C LEU A 350 4.54 7.46 -22.27
N ASP A 351 4.72 6.52 -23.20
CA ASP A 351 4.05 6.53 -24.51
C ASP A 351 2.66 5.90 -24.50
N ASP A 352 2.48 4.88 -23.66
CA ASP A 352 1.21 4.24 -23.34
C ASP A 352 1.06 4.30 -21.82
N PRO A 353 0.26 5.23 -21.28
CA PRO A 353 0.13 5.42 -19.84
C PRO A 353 -0.29 4.17 -19.08
N MET A 354 -0.88 3.18 -19.76
CA MET A 354 -1.47 2.00 -19.12
C MET A 354 -2.37 2.43 -17.94
N ARG A 355 -3.05 3.57 -18.11
CA ARG A 355 -3.93 4.18 -17.12
C ARG A 355 -5.34 4.05 -17.64
N VAL A 356 -6.15 3.35 -16.87
CA VAL A 356 -7.59 3.32 -17.04
C VAL A 356 -8.15 4.03 -15.82
N SER A 357 -9.09 4.95 -16.01
CA SER A 357 -9.67 5.74 -14.92
C SER A 357 -11.17 5.55 -14.90
N ASN A 358 -11.74 5.52 -13.69
CA ASN A 358 -13.18 5.49 -13.46
C ASN A 358 -13.84 6.87 -13.60
N ILE A 359 -13.12 7.89 -14.08
CA ILE A 359 -13.70 9.20 -14.38
C ILE A 359 -14.62 9.08 -15.60
N PRO A 360 -15.91 9.51 -15.49
CA PRO A 360 -16.88 9.47 -16.57
C PRO A 360 -16.53 10.30 -17.82
#